data_AF-A0A4R0N3D5-F1
#
_entry.id   AF-A0A4R0N3D5-F1
#
_cell.length_a   1.000
_cell.length_b   1.000
_cell.length_c   1.000
_cell.angle_alpha   90.00
_cell.angle_beta   90.00
_cell.angle_gamma   90.00
#
_symmetry.space_group_name_H-M   'P 1'
#
loop_
_entity.id
_entity.type
_entity.pdbx_description
1 polymer ?
#
loop_
_entity_poly.entity_id
_entity_poly.type
_entity_poly.pdbx_seq_one_letter_code
_entity_poly.pdbx_strand_id
1 'polypeptide(L)'
;MSNKLEGFVKDNKKEFEVKGPSDQLWTRIEAELDKKKQPKKSIKMYQWMSIAATLVVSLGLYFTYNYNQAKNIDVADINPEFGKREVSFVSQIEEKKDSLAIYASENPDLYKRFTEDLKNLDAEYDRLKTELPESPNQIFVVKEMVKNREMQLQVLKQQLMIINQVNQYNKKENSI
;
A
#
# COMPACT_ATOMS: atom_id res chain seq x y z
N MET A 1 -10.02 39.27 79.52
CA MET A 1 -8.83 38.64 78.91
C MET A 1 -8.07 39.63 78.00
N SER A 2 -8.09 40.93 78.29
CA SER A 2 -7.43 41.99 77.49
C SER A 2 -5.93 42.12 77.81
N ASN A 3 -5.53 41.88 79.06
CA ASN A 3 -4.17 42.17 79.55
C ASN A 3 -3.06 41.31 78.93
N LYS A 4 -3.39 40.12 78.38
CA LYS A 4 -2.38 39.20 77.84
C LYS A 4 -1.95 39.60 76.42
N LEU A 5 -2.89 40.08 75.61
CA LEU A 5 -2.62 40.62 74.28
C LEU A 5 -1.97 41.99 74.35
N GLU A 6 -2.41 42.85 75.28
CA GLU A 6 -1.82 44.18 75.45
C GLU A 6 -0.36 44.11 75.90
N GLY A 7 -0.03 43.20 76.83
CA GLY A 7 1.36 42.91 77.21
C GLY A 7 2.18 42.39 76.02
N PHE A 8 1.67 41.40 75.30
CA PHE A 8 2.35 40.84 74.13
C PHE A 8 2.61 41.89 73.04
N VAL A 9 1.63 42.74 72.72
CA VAL A 9 1.77 43.79 71.71
C VAL A 9 2.75 44.87 72.17
N LYS A 10 2.77 45.19 73.45
CA LYS A 10 3.71 46.17 74.02
C LYS A 10 5.14 45.64 74.05
N ASP A 11 5.33 44.38 74.44
CA ASP A 11 6.63 43.73 74.54
C ASP A 11 7.26 43.51 73.15
N ASN A 12 6.43 43.25 72.14
CA ASN A 12 6.88 43.02 70.76
C ASN A 12 6.72 44.26 69.86
N LYS A 13 6.38 45.43 70.42
CA LYS A 13 6.12 46.67 69.66
C LYS A 13 7.25 47.02 68.69
N LYS A 14 8.50 46.82 69.09
CA LYS A 14 9.69 47.09 68.25
C LYS A 14 9.75 46.21 67.00
N GLU A 15 9.23 44.99 67.06
CA GLU A 15 9.18 44.07 65.92
C GLU A 15 8.09 44.47 64.92
N PHE A 16 7.04 45.16 65.39
CA PHE A 16 5.98 45.70 64.54
C PHE A 16 6.32 47.06 63.91
N GLU A 17 7.27 47.82 64.48
CA GLU A 17 7.73 49.11 63.95
C GLU A 17 8.88 48.97 62.93
N VAL A 18 9.20 47.74 62.50
CA VAL A 18 10.16 47.48 61.43
C VAL A 18 9.65 48.18 60.17
N LYS A 19 10.39 49.22 59.72
CA LYS A 19 10.13 49.87 58.44
C LYS A 19 10.01 48.79 57.37
N GLY A 20 8.91 48.80 56.63
CA GLY A 20 8.64 47.85 55.55
C GLY A 20 9.81 47.75 54.58
N PRO A 21 9.83 46.73 53.71
CA PRO A 21 10.90 46.54 52.75
C PRO A 21 11.08 47.81 51.91
N SER A 22 12.33 48.08 51.49
CA SER A 22 12.67 49.34 50.83
C SER A 22 11.80 49.59 49.60
N ASP A 23 11.54 50.86 49.28
CA ASP A 23 10.75 51.23 48.10
C ASP A 23 11.34 50.62 46.81
N GLN A 24 12.67 50.46 46.75
CA GLN A 24 13.37 49.79 45.65
C GLN A 24 13.01 48.30 45.52
N LEU A 25 12.76 47.59 46.64
CA LEU A 25 12.28 46.21 46.61
C LEU A 25 10.85 46.15 46.07
N TRP A 26 9.98 47.07 46.49
CA TRP A 26 8.62 47.17 45.95
C TRP A 26 8.62 47.46 44.45
N THR A 27 9.47 48.40 43.98
CA THR A 27 9.59 48.72 42.54
C THR A 27 10.05 47.51 41.72
N ARG A 28 10.96 46.68 42.26
CA ARG A 28 11.39 45.44 41.57
C ARG A 28 10.29 44.40 41.50
N ILE A 29 9.55 44.22 42.59
CA ILE A 29 8.42 43.28 42.64
C ILE A 29 7.32 43.71 41.66
N GLU A 30 7.00 44.99 41.61
CA GLU A 30 6.02 45.57 40.67
C GLU A 30 6.48 45.40 39.22
N ALA A 31 7.76 45.67 38.93
CA ALA A 31 8.34 45.45 37.62
C ALA A 31 8.39 43.96 37.20
N GLU A 32 8.39 43.02 38.16
CA GLU A 32 8.31 41.58 37.88
C GLU A 32 6.88 41.07 37.75
N LEU A 33 5.91 41.70 38.43
CA LEU A 33 4.47 41.40 38.31
C LEU A 33 3.90 41.83 36.96
N ASP A 34 4.34 42.97 36.43
CA ASP A 34 3.92 43.48 35.12
C ASP A 34 4.57 42.76 33.93
N LYS A 35 5.48 41.82 34.16
CA LYS A 35 5.93 40.86 33.14
C LYS A 35 4.82 39.86 32.86
N LYS A 36 3.80 40.34 32.14
CA LYS A 36 2.69 39.58 31.56
C LYS A 36 3.22 38.26 30.99
N LYS A 37 2.74 37.14 31.54
CA LYS A 37 3.01 35.79 31.02
C LYS A 37 2.79 35.82 29.50
N GLN A 38 3.87 35.67 28.74
CA GLN A 38 3.81 35.58 27.28
C GLN A 38 2.77 34.51 26.91
N PRO A 39 1.83 34.79 25.99
CA PRO A 39 0.85 33.79 25.60
C PRO A 39 1.61 32.58 25.06
N LYS A 40 1.52 31.44 25.76
CA LYS A 40 2.02 30.17 25.22
C LYS A 40 1.33 29.99 23.89
N LYS A 41 2.10 29.99 22.78
CA LYS A 41 1.56 29.75 21.45
C LYS A 41 0.90 28.37 21.46
N SER A 42 -0.42 28.34 21.67
CA SER A 42 -1.20 27.12 21.58
C SER A 42 -1.15 26.70 20.12
N ILE A 43 -0.46 25.61 19.84
CA ILE A 43 -0.49 25.05 18.49
C ILE A 43 -1.95 24.69 18.21
N LYS A 44 -2.47 25.12 17.07
CA LYS A 44 -3.87 24.89 16.73
C LYS A 44 -4.06 23.37 16.64
N MET A 45 -4.95 22.81 17.46
CA MET A 45 -5.22 21.37 17.57
C MET A 45 -5.40 20.71 16.19
N TYR A 46 -6.01 21.43 15.24
CA TYR A 46 -6.22 21.00 13.86
C TYR A 46 -4.93 20.76 13.06
N GLN A 47 -3.84 21.48 13.34
CA GLN A 47 -2.55 21.27 12.68
C GLN A 47 -1.87 19.97 13.15
N TRP A 48 -1.97 19.66 14.46
CA TRP A 48 -1.53 18.36 14.97
C TRP A 48 -2.40 17.22 14.45
N MET A 49 -3.71 17.44 14.33
CA MET A 49 -4.64 16.45 13.81
C MET A 49 -4.44 16.20 12.31
N SER A 50 -4.11 17.23 11.53
CA SER A 50 -3.80 17.08 10.10
C SER A 50 -2.52 16.28 9.86
N ILE A 51 -1.47 16.52 10.64
CA ILE A 51 -0.21 15.76 10.52
C ILE A 51 -0.42 14.30 10.95
N ALA A 52 -1.15 14.07 12.06
CA ALA A 52 -1.49 12.73 12.51
C ALA A 52 -2.36 11.98 11.49
N ALA A 53 -3.34 12.65 10.88
CA ALA A 53 -4.19 12.05 9.84
C ALA A 53 -3.36 11.58 8.63
N THR A 54 -2.41 12.39 8.16
CA THR A 54 -1.54 12.02 7.05
C THR A 54 -0.66 10.81 7.39
N LEU A 55 -0.13 10.74 8.61
CA LEU A 55 0.65 9.59 9.09
C LEU A 55 -0.20 8.33 9.21
N VAL A 56 -1.41 8.44 9.78
CA VAL A 56 -2.34 7.31 9.91
C VAL A 56 -2.79 6.80 8.55
N VAL A 57 -3.11 7.68 7.60
CA VAL A 57 -3.46 7.27 6.23
C VAL A 57 -2.28 6.60 5.54
N SER A 58 -1.08 7.17 5.63
CA SER A 58 0.12 6.60 5.01
C SER A 58 0.47 5.23 5.60
N LEU A 59 0.41 5.07 6.93
CA LEU A 59 0.63 3.80 7.60
C LEU A 59 -0.50 2.80 7.32
N GLY A 60 -1.74 3.26 7.23
CA GLY A 60 -2.89 2.43 6.84
C GLY A 60 -2.75 1.89 5.41
N LEU A 61 -2.35 2.74 4.46
CA LEU A 61 -2.05 2.34 3.08
C LEU A 61 -0.86 1.39 3.01
N TYR A 62 0.21 1.67 3.76
CA TYR A 62 1.37 0.79 3.83
C TYR A 62 1.02 -0.59 4.42
N PHE A 63 0.27 -0.62 5.52
CA PHE A 63 -0.11 -1.87 6.18
C PHE A 63 -1.11 -2.68 5.36
N THR A 64 -2.12 -2.05 4.74
CA THR A 64 -3.05 -2.76 3.84
C THR A 64 -2.34 -3.30 2.60
N TYR A 65 -1.37 -2.57 2.05
CA TYR A 65 -0.56 -3.03 0.93
C TYR A 65 0.27 -4.26 1.32
N ASN A 66 0.97 -4.21 2.46
CA ASN A 66 1.76 -5.35 2.95
C ASN A 66 0.90 -6.54 3.39
N TYR A 67 -0.27 -6.32 3.99
CA TYR A 67 -1.20 -7.38 4.37
C TYR A 67 -1.75 -8.13 3.16
N ASN A 68 -2.01 -7.43 2.06
CA ASN A 68 -2.43 -8.06 0.80
C ASN A 68 -1.28 -8.84 0.14
N GLN A 69 -0.03 -8.38 0.27
CA GLN A 69 1.13 -9.13 -0.23
C GLN A 69 1.37 -10.45 0.52
N ALA A 70 1.08 -10.51 1.81
CA ALA A 70 1.24 -11.73 2.61
C ALA A 70 0.27 -12.88 2.22
N LYS A 71 -0.73 -12.62 1.38
CA LYS A 71 -1.68 -13.63 0.85
C LYS A 71 -1.38 -14.08 -0.57
N ASN A 72 -0.38 -13.50 -1.23
CA ASN A 72 0.03 -13.92 -2.57
C ASN A 72 0.90 -15.18 -2.47
N ILE A 73 0.26 -16.33 -2.32
CA ILE A 73 0.90 -17.64 -2.45
C ILE A 73 1.10 -17.90 -3.94
N ASP A 74 2.34 -18.21 -4.35
CA ASP A 74 2.66 -18.55 -5.73
C ASP A 74 2.70 -20.08 -5.94
N VAL A 75 2.61 -20.51 -7.19
CA VAL A 75 2.68 -21.93 -7.59
C VAL A 75 3.99 -22.57 -7.11
N ALA A 76 5.10 -21.83 -7.19
CA ALA A 76 6.41 -22.27 -6.75
C ALA A 76 6.52 -22.49 -5.23
N ASP A 77 5.73 -21.74 -4.44
CA ASP A 77 5.74 -21.85 -2.97
C ASP A 77 5.10 -23.17 -2.50
N ILE A 78 4.13 -23.67 -3.26
CA ILE A 78 3.43 -24.93 -2.98
C ILE A 78 4.16 -26.12 -3.61
N ASN A 79 4.63 -25.98 -4.85
CA ASN A 79 5.39 -27.01 -5.53
C ASN A 79 6.41 -26.42 -6.52
N PRO A 80 7.72 -26.56 -6.27
CA PRO A 80 8.75 -25.93 -7.09
C PRO A 80 8.84 -26.49 -8.51
N GLU A 81 8.49 -27.76 -8.73
CA GLU A 81 8.50 -28.38 -10.07
C GLU A 81 7.34 -27.88 -10.94
N PHE A 82 6.19 -27.61 -10.33
CA PHE A 82 5.09 -26.91 -11.01
C PHE A 82 5.45 -25.44 -11.28
N GLY A 83 6.07 -24.74 -10.33
CA GLY A 83 6.55 -23.37 -10.51
C GLY A 83 7.52 -23.21 -11.68
N LYS A 84 8.51 -24.11 -11.83
CA LYS A 84 9.43 -24.09 -12.98
C LYS A 84 8.71 -24.24 -14.32
N ARG A 85 7.72 -25.14 -14.38
CA ARG A 85 6.93 -25.36 -15.62
C ARG A 85 6.10 -24.15 -15.95
N GLU A 86 5.43 -23.57 -14.96
CA GLU A 86 4.68 -22.34 -15.16
C GLU A 86 5.55 -21.22 -15.71
N VAL A 87 6.70 -20.94 -15.10
CA VAL A 87 7.63 -19.90 -15.59
C VAL A 87 8.03 -20.17 -17.04
N SER A 88 8.33 -21.42 -17.38
CA SER A 88 8.65 -21.80 -18.76
C SER A 88 7.49 -21.58 -19.73
N PHE A 89 6.25 -21.88 -19.31
CA PHE A 89 5.06 -21.63 -20.13
C PHE A 89 4.77 -20.14 -20.27
N VAL A 90 4.88 -19.34 -19.20
CA VAL A 90 4.70 -17.89 -19.23
C VAL A 90 5.66 -17.24 -20.23
N SER A 91 6.95 -17.62 -20.19
CA SER A 91 7.94 -17.10 -21.14
C SER A 91 7.59 -17.47 -22.60
N GLN A 92 7.17 -18.71 -22.86
CA GLN A 92 6.74 -19.12 -24.21
C GLN A 92 5.45 -18.43 -24.66
N ILE A 93 4.51 -18.20 -23.74
CA ILE A 93 3.25 -17.48 -24.01
C ILE A 93 3.57 -16.05 -24.45
N GLU A 94 4.46 -15.37 -23.74
CA GLU A 94 4.88 -14.00 -24.06
C GLU A 94 5.52 -13.93 -25.45
N GLU A 95 6.50 -14.79 -25.74
CA GLU A 95 7.14 -14.88 -27.07
C GLU A 95 6.12 -15.11 -28.20
N LYS A 96 5.10 -15.95 -27.95
CA LYS A 96 4.08 -16.29 -28.95
C LYS A 96 3.02 -15.19 -29.07
N LYS A 97 2.69 -14.47 -27.99
CA LYS A 97 1.83 -13.27 -28.01
C LYS A 97 2.49 -12.18 -28.85
N ASP A 98 3.79 -11.96 -28.69
CA ASP A 98 4.55 -11.00 -29.51
C ASP A 98 4.54 -11.41 -30.99
N SER A 99 4.76 -12.69 -31.26
CA SER A 99 4.67 -13.24 -32.62
C SER A 99 3.28 -13.02 -33.22
N LEU A 100 2.22 -13.18 -32.44
CA LEU A 100 0.83 -12.99 -32.87
C LEU A 100 0.50 -11.51 -33.13
N ALA A 101 1.07 -10.60 -32.33
CA ALA A 101 0.86 -9.16 -32.46
C ALA A 101 1.39 -8.59 -33.79
N ILE A 102 2.46 -9.18 -34.36
CA ILE A 102 2.97 -8.82 -35.68
C ILE A 102 1.87 -8.97 -36.74
N TYR A 103 1.12 -10.08 -36.70
CA TYR A 103 0.05 -10.38 -37.66
C TYR A 103 -1.25 -9.60 -37.39
N ALA A 104 -1.41 -9.05 -36.17
CA ALA A 104 -2.57 -8.25 -35.81
C ALA A 104 -2.71 -6.99 -36.69
N SER A 105 -1.59 -6.46 -37.18
CA SER A 105 -1.56 -5.28 -38.07
C SER A 105 -2.21 -5.54 -39.43
N GLU A 106 -2.17 -6.79 -39.90
CA GLU A 106 -2.71 -7.18 -41.20
C GLU A 106 -4.20 -7.55 -41.11
N ASN A 107 -4.65 -8.12 -39.98
CA ASN A 107 -6.01 -8.60 -39.78
C ASN A 107 -6.49 -8.42 -38.32
N PRO A 108 -6.93 -7.22 -37.93
CA PRO A 108 -7.30 -6.91 -36.55
C PRO A 108 -8.52 -7.72 -36.04
N ASP A 109 -9.49 -8.02 -36.91
CA ASP A 109 -10.66 -8.84 -36.56
C ASP A 109 -10.30 -10.30 -36.27
N LEU A 110 -9.33 -10.83 -37.01
CA LEU A 110 -8.83 -12.18 -36.81
C LEU A 110 -8.09 -12.29 -35.46
N TYR A 111 -7.24 -11.31 -35.16
CA TYR A 111 -6.55 -11.20 -33.87
C TYR A 111 -7.53 -11.11 -32.69
N LYS A 112 -8.59 -10.32 -32.83
CA LYS A 112 -9.61 -10.17 -31.78
C LYS A 112 -10.31 -11.49 -31.45
N ARG A 113 -10.67 -12.29 -32.45
CA ARG A 113 -11.29 -13.61 -32.24
C ARG A 113 -10.32 -14.58 -31.56
N PHE A 114 -9.04 -14.52 -31.93
CA PHE A 114 -8.01 -15.38 -31.35
C PHE A 114 -7.65 -15.02 -29.90
N THR A 115 -7.78 -13.76 -29.51
CA THR A 115 -7.50 -13.33 -28.14
C THR A 115 -8.65 -13.59 -27.17
N GLU A 116 -9.85 -13.92 -27.65
CA GLU A 116 -11.02 -14.21 -26.81
C GLU A 116 -10.85 -15.48 -25.98
N ASP A 117 -10.37 -16.57 -26.58
CA ASP A 117 -10.10 -17.83 -25.87
C ASP A 117 -9.02 -17.64 -24.79
N LEU A 118 -7.99 -16.84 -25.08
CA LEU A 118 -6.94 -16.52 -24.12
C LEU A 118 -7.48 -15.72 -22.94
N LYS A 119 -8.41 -14.79 -23.19
CA LYS A 119 -9.05 -14.01 -22.12
C LYS A 119 -9.82 -14.92 -21.16
N ASN A 120 -10.53 -15.92 -21.68
CA ASN A 120 -11.25 -16.89 -20.85
C ASN A 120 -10.29 -17.75 -20.02
N LEU A 121 -9.19 -18.19 -20.62
CA LEU A 121 -8.14 -18.93 -19.90
C LEU A 121 -7.45 -18.07 -18.84
N ASP A 122 -7.15 -16.80 -19.13
CA ASP A 122 -6.57 -15.86 -18.16
C ASP A 122 -7.53 -15.62 -16.98
N ALA A 123 -8.83 -15.45 -17.22
CA ALA A 123 -9.82 -15.29 -16.16
C ALA A 123 -9.92 -16.54 -15.26
N GLU A 124 -9.85 -17.74 -15.84
CA GLU A 124 -9.84 -18.98 -15.06
C GLU A 124 -8.56 -19.13 -14.24
N TYR A 125 -7.41 -18.69 -14.77
CA TYR A 125 -6.16 -18.66 -14.00
C TYR A 125 -6.27 -17.72 -12.79
N ASP A 126 -6.80 -16.51 -12.98
CA ASP A 126 -6.98 -15.53 -11.91
C ASP A 126 -7.94 -16.04 -10.82
N ARG A 127 -8.97 -16.77 -11.24
CA ARG A 127 -9.87 -17.46 -10.32
C ARG A 127 -9.13 -18.53 -9.50
N LEU A 128 -8.36 -19.40 -10.15
CA LEU A 128 -7.57 -20.43 -9.47
C LEU A 128 -6.55 -19.82 -8.49
N LYS A 129 -5.91 -18.71 -8.87
CA LYS A 129 -5.00 -17.96 -8.00
C LYS A 129 -5.70 -17.41 -6.75
N THR A 130 -6.95 -16.97 -6.90
CA THR A 130 -7.77 -16.49 -5.78
C THR A 130 -8.22 -17.63 -4.88
N GLU A 131 -8.53 -18.81 -5.44
CA GLU A 131 -8.92 -20.01 -4.70
C GLU A 131 -7.74 -20.72 -4.00
N LEU A 132 -6.51 -20.55 -4.52
CA LEU A 132 -5.30 -21.19 -4.01
C LEU A 132 -5.05 -21.04 -2.48
N PRO A 133 -5.11 -19.84 -1.88
CA PRO A 133 -4.88 -19.68 -0.45
C PRO A 133 -6.02 -20.26 0.42
N GLU A 134 -7.23 -20.40 -0.11
CA GLU A 134 -8.40 -20.91 0.63
C GLU A 134 -8.63 -22.42 0.41
N SER A 135 -7.97 -23.00 -0.60
CA SER A 135 -8.18 -24.39 -0.98
C SER A 135 -7.55 -25.38 0.02
N PRO A 136 -8.31 -26.37 0.51
CA PRO A 136 -7.75 -27.49 1.28
C PRO A 136 -6.76 -28.35 0.50
N ASN A 137 -6.84 -28.34 -0.83
CA ASN A 137 -5.97 -29.11 -1.73
C ASN A 137 -5.21 -28.18 -2.69
N GLN A 138 -4.26 -27.45 -2.14
CA GLN A 138 -3.46 -26.47 -2.88
C GLN A 138 -2.66 -27.09 -4.03
N ILE A 139 -2.17 -28.32 -3.87
CA ILE A 139 -1.42 -29.04 -4.92
C ILE A 139 -2.30 -29.30 -6.16
N PHE A 140 -3.58 -29.63 -5.96
CA PHE A 140 -4.51 -29.79 -7.07
C PHE A 140 -4.77 -28.47 -7.79
N VAL A 141 -4.97 -27.37 -7.04
CA VAL A 141 -5.17 -26.04 -7.63
C VAL A 141 -3.94 -25.63 -8.45
N VAL A 142 -2.74 -25.79 -7.90
CA VAL A 142 -1.47 -25.52 -8.60
C VAL A 142 -1.33 -26.34 -9.88
N LYS A 143 -1.71 -27.62 -9.86
CA LYS A 143 -1.71 -28.46 -11.06
C LYS A 143 -2.64 -27.89 -12.14
N GLU A 144 -3.85 -27.46 -11.77
CA GLU A 144 -4.78 -26.86 -12.72
C GLU A 144 -4.32 -25.48 -13.21
N MET A 145 -3.65 -24.68 -12.37
CA MET A 145 -3.02 -23.41 -12.79
C MET A 145 -1.95 -23.64 -13.87
N VAL A 146 -1.06 -24.60 -13.66
CA VAL A 146 -0.02 -24.96 -14.65
C VAL A 146 -0.64 -25.48 -15.94
N LYS A 147 -1.69 -26.32 -15.83
CA LYS A 147 -2.44 -26.82 -16.98
C LYS A 147 -3.15 -25.69 -17.72
N ASN A 148 -3.63 -24.66 -17.04
CA ASN A 148 -4.19 -23.47 -17.68
C ASN A 148 -3.13 -22.77 -18.55
N ARG A 149 -1.92 -22.54 -18.02
CA ARG A 149 -0.81 -21.98 -18.81
C ARG A 149 -0.42 -22.87 -19.99
N GLU A 150 -0.43 -24.18 -19.80
CA GLU A 150 -0.21 -25.12 -20.91
C GLU A 150 -1.28 -24.95 -22.01
N MET A 151 -2.56 -24.84 -21.64
CA MET A 151 -3.66 -24.62 -22.60
C MET A 151 -3.51 -23.28 -23.33
N GLN A 152 -3.17 -22.19 -22.63
CA GLN A 152 -2.91 -20.89 -23.26
C GLN A 152 -1.81 -20.99 -24.32
N LEU A 153 -0.72 -21.68 -23.99
CA LEU A 153 0.38 -21.91 -24.93
C LEU A 153 -0.06 -22.74 -26.14
N GLN A 154 -0.86 -23.78 -25.93
CA GLN A 154 -1.38 -24.63 -27.02
C GLN A 154 -2.29 -23.83 -27.97
N VAL A 155 -3.19 -23.02 -27.43
CA VAL A 155 -4.07 -22.13 -28.20
C VAL A 155 -3.23 -21.17 -29.06
N LEU A 156 -2.23 -20.50 -28.47
CA LEU A 156 -1.32 -19.61 -29.21
C LEU A 156 -0.56 -20.32 -30.32
N LYS A 157 -0.04 -21.53 -30.06
CA LYS A 157 0.65 -22.35 -31.06
C LYS A 157 -0.26 -22.71 -32.23
N GLN A 158 -1.50 -23.12 -31.94
CA GLN A 158 -2.48 -23.46 -32.96
C GLN A 158 -2.85 -22.25 -33.81
N GLN A 159 -3.07 -21.08 -33.19
CA GLN A 159 -3.41 -19.85 -33.91
C GLN A 159 -2.29 -19.41 -34.84
N LEU A 160 -1.04 -19.42 -34.36
CA LEU A 160 0.12 -19.10 -35.20
C LEU A 160 0.32 -20.09 -36.35
N MET A 161 0.01 -21.37 -36.13
CA MET A 161 0.04 -22.38 -37.19
C MET A 161 -0.98 -22.07 -38.28
N ILE A 162 -2.21 -21.73 -37.91
CA ILE A 162 -3.27 -21.35 -38.85
C ILE A 162 -2.86 -20.11 -39.66
N ILE A 163 -2.34 -19.07 -39.00
CA ILE A 163 -1.87 -17.85 -39.65
C ILE A 163 -0.78 -18.15 -40.69
N ASN A 164 0.21 -18.97 -40.31
CA ASN A 164 1.29 -19.35 -41.22
C ASN A 164 0.77 -20.14 -42.43
N GLN A 165 -0.16 -21.07 -42.22
CA GLN A 165 -0.77 -21.85 -43.32
C GLN A 165 -1.55 -20.96 -44.30
N VAL A 166 -2.36 -20.03 -43.79
CA VAL A 166 -3.12 -19.07 -44.62
C VAL A 166 -2.16 -18.18 -45.42
N ASN A 167 -1.13 -17.65 -44.77
CA ASN A 167 -0.14 -16.81 -45.44
C ASN A 167 0.64 -17.57 -46.54
N GLN A 168 1.00 -18.84 -46.30
CA GLN A 168 1.65 -19.66 -47.33
C GLN A 168 0.73 -20.00 -48.50
N TYR A 169 -0.56 -20.23 -48.27
CA TYR A 169 -1.53 -20.45 -49.33
C TYR A 169 -1.67 -19.21 -50.22
N ASN A 170 -1.89 -18.04 -49.61
CA ASN A 170 -2.02 -16.76 -50.33
C ASN A 170 -0.76 -16.42 -51.15
N LYS A 171 0.43 -16.76 -50.65
CA LYS A 171 1.69 -16.53 -51.38
C LYS A 171 1.80 -17.41 -52.64
N LYS A 172 1.31 -18.65 -52.60
CA LYS A 172 1.32 -19.57 -53.74
C LYS A 172 0.33 -19.15 -54.82
N GLU A 173 -0.87 -18.73 -54.42
CA GLU A 173 -1.91 -18.26 -55.35
C GLU A 173 -1.47 -16.98 -56.10
N ASN A 174 -0.85 -16.02 -55.40
CA ASN A 174 -0.34 -14.79 -56.03
C ASN A 174 0.94 -15.00 -56.90
N SER A 175 1.47 -16.23 -56.97
CA SER A 175 2.65 -16.56 -57.77
C SER A 175 2.34 -17.35 -59.05
N ILE A 176 1.06 -17.60 -59.33
CA ILE A 176 0.52 -18.23 -60.54
C ILE A 176 -0.17 -17.14 -61.37
#